data_AF-A0A941E597-F1
#
_entry.id   AF-A0A941E597-F1
#
_cell.length_a   1.000
_cell.length_b   1.000
_cell.length_c   1.000
_cell.angle_alpha   90.00
_cell.angle_beta   90.00
_cell.angle_gamma   90.00
#
_symmetry.space_group_name_H-M   'P 1'
#
loop_
_entity.id
_entity.type
_entity.pdbx_description
1 polymer ?
#
loop_
_entity_poly.entity_id
_entity_poly.type
_entity_poly.pdbx_seq_one_letter_code
_entity_poly.pdbx_strand_id
1 'polypeptide(L)' 'MAAGTATHELRELSDEALVDKLREAKEELFNLRFQQATGQLENHGRMKAVKADIARIYTIQRERELGITEGAK' A
#
# COMPACT_ATOMS: atom_id res chain seq x y z
N MET A 1 -11.47 6.69 11.03
CA MET A 1 -10.71 5.54 10.53
C MET A 1 -10.19 5.91 9.14
N ALA A 2 -8.90 6.17 8.98
CA ALA A 2 -8.36 6.41 7.65
C ALA A 2 -8.53 5.12 6.85
N ALA A 3 -9.29 5.17 5.75
CA ALA A 3 -9.52 4.04 4.86
C ALA A 3 -8.17 3.56 4.30
N GLY A 4 -7.56 2.59 4.96
CA GLY A 4 -6.47 1.79 4.41
C GLY A 4 -7.09 0.65 3.62
N THR A 5 -6.48 0.29 2.49
CA THR A 5 -6.98 -0.78 1.63
C THR A 5 -7.08 -2.07 2.44
N ALA A 6 -8.24 -2.73 2.40
CA ALA A 6 -8.46 -3.90 3.22
C ALA A 6 -7.63 -5.08 2.70
N THR A 7 -7.04 -5.87 3.60
CA THR A 7 -6.12 -6.96 3.23
C THR A 7 -6.78 -8.00 2.32
N HIS A 8 -8.11 -8.18 2.43
CA HIS A 8 -8.86 -9.10 1.56
C HIS A 8 -8.87 -8.59 0.10
N GLU A 9 -9.15 -7.30 -0.11
CA GLU A 9 -9.16 -6.68 -1.44
C GLU A 9 -7.80 -6.83 -2.12
N LEU A 10 -6.72 -6.64 -1.37
CA LEU A 10 -5.35 -6.81 -1.90
C LEU A 10 -5.05 -8.26 -2.32
N ARG A 11 -5.65 -9.26 -1.65
CA ARG A 11 -5.44 -10.67 -1.99
C ARG A 11 -6.18 -11.09 -3.27
N GLU A 12 -7.25 -10.40 -3.62
CA GLU A 12 -8.05 -10.65 -4.84
C GLU A 12 -7.43 -10.03 -6.10
N LEU A 13 -6.48 -9.09 -5.96
CA LEU A 13 -5.82 -8.43 -7.08
C LEU A 13 -4.80 -9.35 -7.77
N SER A 14 -4.59 -9.17 -9.08
CA SER A 14 -3.49 -9.82 -9.80
C SER A 14 -2.13 -9.30 -9.36
N ASP A 15 -1.06 -10.03 -9.67
CA ASP A 15 0.31 -9.60 -9.35
C ASP A 15 0.68 -8.25 -9.98
N GLU A 16 0.26 -8.02 -11.23
CA GLU A 16 0.44 -6.75 -11.94
C GLU A 16 -0.29 -5.61 -11.23
N ALA A 17 -1.57 -5.83 -10.86
CA ALA A 17 -2.36 -4.83 -10.14
C ALA A 17 -1.79 -4.52 -8.75
N LEU A 18 -1.17 -5.50 -8.08
CA LEU A 18 -0.44 -5.26 -6.82
C LEU A 18 0.79 -4.39 -7.02
N VAL A 19 1.54 -4.60 -8.10
CA VAL A 19 2.69 -3.76 -8.45
C VAL A 19 2.26 -2.33 -8.76
N ASP A 20 1.17 -2.15 -9.50
CA ASP A 20 0.65 -0.81 -9.81
C ASP A 20 0.16 -0.08 -8.55
N LYS A 21 -0.62 -0.75 -7.70
CA LYS A 21 -1.02 -0.21 -6.38
C LYS A 21 0.18 0.17 -5.51
N LEU A 22 1.25 -0.63 -5.55
CA LEU A 22 2.47 -0.34 -4.82
C LEU A 22 3.15 0.93 -5.33
N ARG A 23 3.14 1.17 -6.65
CA ARG A 23 3.70 2.39 -7.25
C ARG A 23 2.89 3.61 -6.84
N GLU A 24 1.57 3.55 -6.96
CA GLU A 24 0.65 4.62 -6.54
C GLU A 24 0.84 4.99 -5.06
N ALA A 25 0.89 3.97 -4.18
CA ALA A 25 1.09 4.20 -2.75
C ALA A 25 2.46 4.83 -2.42
N LYS A 26 3.51 4.49 -3.18
CA LYS A 26 4.83 5.11 -3.03
C LYS A 26 4.85 6.57 -3.50
N GLU A 27 4.19 6.87 -4.60
CA GLU A 27 4.03 8.25 -5.09
C GLU A 27 3.23 9.10 -4.10
N GLU A 28 2.14 8.56 -3.55
CA GLU A 28 1.39 9.23 -2.50
C GLU A 28 2.26 9.49 -1.27
N LEU A 29 3.04 8.49 -0.81
CA LEU A 29 3.94 8.67 0.32
C LEU A 29 5.01 9.75 0.05
N PHE A 30 5.52 9.83 -1.18
CA PHE A 30 6.46 10.87 -1.59
C PHE A 30 5.83 12.27 -1.49
N ASN A 31 4.63 12.44 -2.04
CA ASN A 31 3.88 13.69 -1.97
C ASN A 31 3.56 14.08 -0.52
N LEU A 32 3.15 13.13 0.32
CA LEU A 32 2.88 13.37 1.74
C LEU A 32 4.14 13.77 2.51
N ARG A 33 5.31 13.22 2.18
CA ARG A 33 6.60 13.63 2.75
C ARG A 33 6.97 15.05 2.32
N PHE A 34 6.69 15.41 1.07
CA PHE A 34 6.91 16.76 0.57
C PHE A 34 6.01 17.76 1.31
N GLN A 35 4.71 17.48 1.42
CA GLN A 35 3.75 18.29 2.18
C GLN A 35 4.12 18.39 3.67
N GLN A 36 4.68 17.31 4.25
CA GLN A 36 5.17 17.33 5.63
C GLN A 36 6.35 18.29 5.78
N ALA A 37 7.29 18.27 4.83
CA ALA A 37 8.47 19.15 4.85
C ALA A 37 8.09 20.63 4.65
N THR A 38 7.08 20.93 3.84
CA THR A 38 6.56 22.30 3.65
C THR A 38 5.63 22.76 4.78
N GLY A 39 5.29 21.88 5.72
CA GLY A 39 4.39 22.20 6.84
C GLY A 39 2.92 22.32 6.45
N GLN A 40 2.53 21.90 5.24
CA GLN A 40 1.16 21.98 4.71
C GLN A 40 0.40 20.66 4.84
N LEU A 41 0.93 19.70 5.60
CA LEU A 41 0.30 18.40 5.77
C LEU A 41 -0.92 18.49 6.69
N GLU A 42 -2.12 18.45 6.12
CA GLU A 42 -3.37 18.51 6.89
C GLU A 42 -3.67 17.18 7.63
N ASN A 43 -3.30 16.04 7.04
CA ASN A 43 -3.65 14.72 7.58
C ASN A 43 -2.42 13.84 7.86
N HIS A 44 -1.86 13.99 9.06
CA HIS A 44 -0.77 13.15 9.55
C HIS A 44 -1.13 11.66 9.65
N GLY A 45 -2.41 11.33 9.87
CA GLY A 45 -2.90 9.95 9.95
C GLY A 45 -2.78 9.19 8.63
N ARG A 46 -2.90 9.91 7.50
CA ARG A 46 -2.78 9.32 6.16
C ARG A 46 -1.40 8.74 5.91
N MET A 47 -0.34 9.40 6.37
CA MET A 47 1.02 8.90 6.21
C MET A 47 1.23 7.53 6.86
N LYS A 48 0.63 7.29 8.03
CA LYS A 48 0.68 5.97 8.70
C LYS A 48 -0.12 4.93 7.92
N ALA A 49 -1.28 5.30 7.40
CA ALA A 49 -2.11 4.41 6.58
C ALA A 49 -1.38 3.98 5.29
N VAL A 50 -0.80 4.92 4.55
CA VAL A 50 -0.06 4.63 3.31
C VAL A 50 1.15 3.72 3.57
N LYS A 51 1.90 3.95 4.66
CA LYS A 51 2.99 3.04 5.07
C LYS A 51 2.50 1.63 5.37
N ALA A 52 1.35 1.50 6.02
CA ALA A 52 0.75 0.20 6.31
C ALA A 52 0.27 -0.51 5.04
N ASP A 53 -0.31 0.23 4.09
CA ASP A 53 -0.77 -0.33 2.81
C ASP A 53 0.41 -0.84 1.98
N ILE A 54 1.51 -0.09 1.90
CA ILE A 54 2.77 -0.55 1.27
C ILE A 54 3.27 -1.85 1.92
N ALA A 55 3.30 -1.91 3.25
CA ALA A 55 3.73 -3.10 3.97
C ALA A 55 2.85 -4.31 3.67
N ARG A 56 1.52 -4.14 3.65
CA ARG A 56 0.58 -5.23 3.31
C ARG A 56 0.80 -5.77 1.90
N ILE A 57 1.01 -4.88 0.91
CA ILE A 57 1.26 -5.29 -0.48
C ILE A 57 2.53 -6.14 -0.58
N TYR A 58 3.64 -5.70 0.04
CA TYR A 58 4.87 -6.50 0.07
C TYR A 58 4.70 -7.84 0.76
N THR A 59 3.96 -7.88 1.87
CA THR A 59 3.68 -9.16 2.55
C THR A 59 2.93 -10.12 1.64
N ILE A 60 1.89 -9.66 0.93
CA ILE A 60 1.11 -10.52 0.02
C ILE A 60 1.98 -10.98 -1.17
N GLN A 61 2.77 -10.08 -1.77
CA GLN A 61 3.70 -10.47 -2.84
C GLN A 61 4.66 -11.57 -2.36
N ARG A 62 5.19 -11.43 -1.14
CA ARG A 62 6.07 -12.44 -0.56
C ARG A 62 5.34 -13.74 -0.20
N GLU A 63 4.12 -13.66 0.31
CA GLU A 63 3.27 -14.84 0.58
C GLU A 63 2.97 -15.61 -0.72
N ARG A 64 2.82 -14.93 -1.86
CA ARG A 64 2.64 -15.55 -3.19
C ARG A 64 3.93 -16.19 -3.70
N GLU A 65 5.06 -15.49 -3.62
CA GLU A 65 6.38 -16.03 -3.99
C GLU A 65 6.73 -17.31 -3.21
N LEU A 66 6.34 -17.38 -1.94
CA LEU A 66 6.57 -18.53 -1.07
C LEU A 66 5.51 -19.64 -1.21
N GLY A 67 4.48 -19.43 -2.05
CA GLY A 67 3.37 -20.39 -2.22
C GLY A 67 2.49 -20.57 -0.99
N ILE A 68 2.53 -19.64 -0.03
CA ILE A 68 1.77 -19.68 1.23
C ILE A 68 0.30 -19.28 0.99
N THR A 69 0.07 -18.40 0.00
CA THR A 69 -1.27 -17.97 -0.39
C THR A 69 -1.51 -18.28 -1.87
N GLU A 70 -2.55 -19.07 -2.14
CA GLU A 70 -3.08 -19.31 -3.50
C GLU A 70 -3.89 -18.07 -3.93
N GLY A 71 -3.20 -16.98 -4.25
CA GLY A 71 -3.82 -15.79 -4.84
C GLY A 71 -3.81 -15.89 -6.35
N ALA A 72 -4.97 -16.18 -6.95
CA ALA A 72 -5.31 -16.18 -8.38
C ALA A 72 -4.15 -16.37 -9.38
N LYS A 73 -4.08 -17.57 -9.97
CA LYS A 73 -3.43 -17.78 -11.27
C LYS A 73 -3.98 -16.83 -12.34
#